data_AF-A0A183JNU3-F1
#
_entry.id   AF-A0A183JNU3-F1
#
_cell.length_a   1.000
_cell.length_b   1.000
_cell.length_c   1.000
_cell.angle_alpha   90.00
_cell.angle_beta   90.00
_cell.angle_gamma   90.00
#
_symmetry.space_group_name_H-M   'P 1'
#
loop_
_entity.id
_entity.type
_entity.pdbx_description
1 polymer ?
#
loop_
_entity_poly.entity_id
_entity_poly.type
_entity_poly.pdbx_seq_one_letter_code
_entity_poly.pdbx_strand_id
1 'polypeptide(L)'
;IGEWGNFSCHLAFKRLRPAGSKVRQIPYPVDGWLCTRMFNLVACPNYTYEIISWIGFTIMTQTLPALIFTICGFRQMSVWAINKLKAYRLEFTDFPKNRKAIVPFIL
;
A
#
# COMPACT_ATOMS: atom_id res chain seq x y z
N ILE A 1 -12.37 -2.01 7.71
CA ILE A 1 -10.91 -2.04 8.06
C ILE A 1 -10.06 -1.74 6.83
N GLY A 2 -10.22 -2.46 5.71
CA GLY A 2 -9.50 -2.18 4.46
C GLY A 2 -9.65 -0.73 4.01
N GLU A 3 -10.86 -0.26 3.71
CA GLU A 3 -11.08 1.12 3.24
C GLU A 3 -10.58 2.20 4.20
N TRP A 4 -10.77 2.00 5.51
CA TRP A 4 -10.26 2.92 6.53
C TRP A 4 -8.73 2.99 6.53
N GLY A 5 -8.07 1.83 6.41
CA GLY A 5 -6.63 1.75 6.32
C GLY A 5 -6.10 2.36 5.02
N ASN A 6 -6.78 2.13 3.91
CA ASN A 6 -6.44 2.72 2.61
C ASN A 6 -6.54 4.26 2.67
N PHE A 7 -7.65 4.79 3.18
CA PHE A 7 -7.85 6.21 3.37
C PHE A 7 -6.78 6.84 4.29
N SER A 8 -6.47 6.19 5.40
CA SER A 8 -5.42 6.64 6.33
C SER A 8 -4.05 6.74 5.65
N CYS A 9 -3.70 5.74 4.82
CA CYS A 9 -2.47 5.74 4.02
C CYS A 9 -2.46 6.88 2.99
N HIS A 10 -3.57 7.14 2.31
CA HIS A 10 -3.69 8.26 1.38
C HIS A 10 -3.56 9.61 2.07
N LEU A 11 -4.14 9.76 3.27
CA LEU A 11 -3.99 10.98 4.04
C LEU A 11 -2.54 11.20 4.48
N ALA A 12 -1.83 10.13 4.86
CA ALA A 12 -0.39 10.18 5.12
C ALA A 12 0.39 10.58 3.85
N PHE A 13 0.10 9.98 2.70
CA PHE A 13 0.74 10.36 1.44
C PHE A 13 0.49 11.81 1.03
N LYS A 14 -0.71 12.34 1.29
CA LYS A 14 -1.03 13.74 1.04
C LYS A 14 -0.16 14.68 1.89
N ARG A 15 0.13 14.32 3.14
CA ARG A 15 0.99 15.10 4.03
C ARG A 15 2.47 15.12 3.61
N LEU A 16 2.93 14.10 2.89
CA LEU A 16 4.31 14.03 2.38
C LEU A 16 4.59 14.98 1.21
N ARG A 17 3.57 15.62 0.64
CA ARG A 17 3.76 16.56 -0.47
C ARG A 17 3.26 17.96 -0.08
N PRO A 18 4.16 18.93 0.10
CA PRO A 18 3.76 20.32 0.18
C PRO A 18 3.05 20.74 -1.11
N ALA A 19 2.02 21.58 -0.98
CA ALA A 19 1.18 22.03 -2.09
C ALA A 19 2.05 22.66 -3.20
N GLY A 20 1.84 22.21 -4.45
CA GLY A 20 2.60 22.69 -5.61
C GLY A 20 3.95 22.00 -5.85
N SER A 21 4.39 21.10 -4.97
CA SER A 21 5.66 20.37 -5.15
C SER A 21 5.47 18.98 -5.76
N LYS A 22 6.46 18.53 -6.56
CA LYS A 22 6.56 17.16 -7.06
C LYS A 22 7.58 16.30 -6.30
N VAL A 23 8.11 16.83 -5.19
CA VAL A 23 9.14 16.16 -4.38
C VAL A 23 8.58 14.84 -3.85
N ARG A 24 9.38 13.78 -3.96
CA ARG A 24 9.07 12.48 -3.36
C ARG A 24 9.79 12.40 -2.02
N GLN A 25 9.08 11.86 -1.03
CA GLN A 25 9.62 11.58 0.29
C GLN A 25 9.34 10.12 0.65
N ILE A 26 10.17 9.57 1.53
CA ILE A 26 9.96 8.22 2.06
C ILE A 26 8.79 8.30 3.05
N PRO A 27 7.72 7.50 2.85
CA PRO A 27 6.61 7.46 3.79
C PRO A 27 7.03 6.80 5.10
N TYR A 28 6.71 7.41 6.22
CA TYR A 28 6.89 6.87 7.57
C TYR A 28 5.53 6.76 8.27
N PRO A 29 5.39 5.88 9.28
CA PRO A 29 4.18 5.83 10.09
C PRO A 29 3.91 7.19 10.72
N VAL A 30 2.63 7.55 10.82
CA VAL A 30 2.16 8.77 11.48
C VAL A 30 1.76 8.39 12.90
N ASP A 31 2.36 9.05 13.89
CA ASP A 31 2.07 8.79 15.30
C ASP A 31 0.58 8.99 15.61
N GLY A 32 0.01 8.05 16.37
CA GLY A 32 -1.40 8.01 16.72
C GLY A 32 -2.32 7.32 15.68
N TRP A 33 -1.83 6.99 14.48
CA TRP A 33 -2.65 6.29 13.47
C TRP A 33 -2.25 4.81 13.35
N LEU A 34 -3.07 3.93 13.91
CA LEU A 34 -2.79 2.48 13.90
C LEU A 34 -2.58 1.93 12.48
N CYS A 35 -3.36 2.38 11.50
CA CYS A 35 -3.28 1.86 10.13
C CYS A 35 -2.00 2.26 9.38
N THR A 36 -1.33 3.34 9.77
CA THR A 36 -0.07 3.78 9.12
C THR A 36 1.15 3.05 9.66
N ARG A 37 1.06 2.35 10.80
CA ARG A 37 2.15 1.51 11.33
C ARG A 37 2.65 0.47 10.33
N MET A 38 1.80 0.09 9.37
CA MET A 38 2.15 -0.83 8.30
C MET A 38 3.26 -0.29 7.38
N PHE A 39 3.50 1.02 7.33
CA PHE A 39 4.66 1.62 6.63
C PHE A 39 6.01 1.12 7.15
N ASN A 40 6.09 0.59 8.37
CA ASN A 40 7.33 -0.01 8.89
C ASN A 40 7.64 -1.36 8.24
N LEU A 41 6.60 -2.08 7.78
CA LEU A 41 6.72 -3.43 7.24
C LEU A 41 6.70 -3.44 5.71
N VAL A 42 5.88 -2.58 5.10
CA VAL A 42 5.67 -2.54 3.66
C VAL A 42 5.79 -1.13 3.10
N ALA A 43 6.28 -1.00 1.87
CA ALA A 43 6.42 0.27 1.17
C ALA A 43 5.08 0.82 0.67
N CYS A 44 4.15 -0.06 0.28
CA CYS A 44 2.83 0.31 -0.24
C CYS A 44 1.69 -0.31 0.58
N PRO A 45 1.47 0.13 1.83
CA PRO A 45 0.41 -0.44 2.69
C PRO A 45 -1.00 -0.14 2.19
N ASN A 46 -1.18 0.89 1.36
CA ASN A 46 -2.46 1.21 0.74
C ASN A 46 -2.99 0.03 -0.10
N TYR A 47 -2.13 -0.58 -0.93
CA TYR A 47 -2.53 -1.72 -1.75
C TYR A 47 -2.88 -2.95 -0.91
N THR A 48 -2.17 -3.18 0.21
CA THR A 48 -2.50 -4.25 1.16
C THR A 48 -3.93 -4.07 1.69
N TYR A 49 -4.29 -2.85 2.10
CA TYR A 49 -5.62 -2.54 2.59
C TYR A 49 -6.70 -2.63 1.52
N GLU A 50 -6.38 -2.21 0.29
CA GLU A 50 -7.26 -2.33 -0.87
C GLU A 50 -7.59 -3.78 -1.18
N ILE A 51 -6.58 -4.66 -1.17
CA ILE A 51 -6.76 -6.11 -1.34
C ILE A 51 -7.66 -6.68 -0.24
N ILE A 52 -7.46 -6.27 1.03
CA ILE A 52 -8.32 -6.70 2.15
C ILE A 52 -9.78 -6.30 1.91
N SER A 53 -10.03 -5.09 1.39
CA SER A 53 -11.38 -4.66 1.02
C SER A 53 -11.99 -5.52 -0.09
N TRP A 54 -11.23 -5.79 -1.16
CA TRP A 54 -11.70 -6.61 -2.29
C TRP A 54 -11.95 -8.07 -1.90
N ILE A 55 -11.15 -8.63 -1.00
CA ILE A 55 -11.39 -9.95 -0.40
C ILE A 55 -12.71 -9.93 0.38
N GLY A 56 -12.92 -8.93 1.24
CA GLY A 56 -14.18 -8.78 1.97
C GLY A 56 -15.40 -8.65 1.05
N PHE A 57 -15.28 -7.87 -0.02
CA PHE A 57 -16.33 -7.72 -1.03
C PHE A 57 -16.64 -9.03 -1.77
N THR A 58 -15.59 -9.80 -2.11
CA THR A 58 -15.74 -11.11 -2.74
C THR A 58 -16.43 -12.10 -1.83
N ILE A 59 -16.08 -12.13 -0.54
CA ILE A 59 -16.72 -12.99 0.46
C ILE A 59 -18.20 -12.60 0.64
N MET A 60 -18.50 -11.30 0.65
CA MET A 60 -19.86 -10.80 0.84
C MET A 60 -20.77 -11.08 -0.35
N THR A 61 -20.27 -10.90 -1.58
CA THR A 61 -21.08 -11.08 -2.79
C THR A 61 -21.12 -12.52 -3.27
N GLN A 62 -20.10 -13.33 -2.94
CA GLN A 62 -19.94 -14.72 -3.37
C GLN A 62 -20.11 -14.93 -4.89
N THR A 63 -19.81 -13.90 -5.68
CA THR A 63 -19.94 -13.96 -7.13
C THR A 63 -18.59 -14.28 -7.80
N LEU A 64 -18.63 -15.12 -8.84
CA LEU A 64 -17.45 -15.47 -9.63
C LEU A 64 -16.75 -14.24 -10.24
N PRO A 65 -17.47 -13.23 -10.78
CA PRO A 65 -16.84 -12.00 -11.28
C PRO A 65 -16.06 -11.23 -10.20
N ALA A 66 -16.58 -11.14 -8.97
CA ALA A 66 -15.88 -10.45 -7.88
C ALA A 66 -14.57 -11.16 -7.50
N LEU A 67 -14.58 -12.50 -7.50
CA LEU A 67 -13.37 -13.30 -7.24
C LEU A 67 -12.31 -13.09 -8.32
N ILE A 68 -12.71 -13.17 -9.60
CA ILE A 68 -11.81 -12.94 -10.73
C ILE A 68 -11.22 -11.52 -10.66
N PHE A 69 -12.05 -10.52 -10.38
CA PHE A 69 -11.61 -9.14 -10.23
C PHE A 69 -10.58 -8.98 -9.13
N THR A 70 -10.81 -9.61 -7.97
CA THR A 70 -9.88 -9.56 -6.83
C THR A 70 -8.54 -10.21 -7.15
N ILE A 71 -8.53 -11.36 -7.83
CA ILE A 71 -7.28 -12.05 -8.22
C ILE A 71 -6.50 -11.23 -9.26
N CYS A 72 -7.18 -10.75 -10.30
CA CYS A 72 -6.57 -9.92 -11.34
C CYS A 72 -6.02 -8.61 -10.77
N GLY A 73 -6.81 -7.93 -9.93
CA GLY A 73 -6.41 -6.71 -9.24
C GLY A 73 -5.21 -6.94 -8.32
N PHE A 74 -5.21 -8.02 -7.54
CA PHE A 74 -4.09 -8.41 -6.69
C PHE A 74 -2.79 -8.56 -7.48
N ARG A 75 -2.83 -9.27 -8.62
CA ARG A 75 -1.65 -9.47 -9.48
C ARG A 75 -1.12 -8.14 -10.00
N GLN A 76 -2.01 -7.29 -10.51
CA GLN A 76 -1.61 -5.99 -11.07
C GLN A 76 -1.00 -5.06 -10.01
N MET A 77 -1.65 -4.95 -8.85
CA MET A 77 -1.15 -4.14 -7.74
C MET A 77 0.22 -4.65 -7.26
N SER A 78 0.41 -5.96 -7.19
CA SER A 78 1.70 -6.58 -6.82
C SER A 78 2.83 -6.13 -7.74
N VAL A 79 2.62 -6.16 -9.06
CA VAL A 79 3.61 -5.68 -10.03
C VAL A 79 3.92 -4.19 -9.80
N TRP A 80 2.90 -3.36 -9.62
CA TRP A 80 3.08 -1.93 -9.36
C TRP A 80 3.87 -1.63 -8.09
N ALA A 81 3.60 -2.35 -7.01
CA ALA A 81 4.29 -2.14 -5.75
C ALA A 81 5.74 -2.60 -5.77
N ILE A 82 6.06 -3.71 -6.44
CA ILE A 82 7.44 -4.16 -6.62
C ILE A 82 8.24 -3.10 -7.38
N ASN A 83 7.67 -2.60 -8.48
CA ASN A 83 8.28 -1.53 -9.28
C ASN A 83 8.48 -0.26 -8.45
N LYS A 84 7.51 0.11 -7.61
CA LYS A 84 7.59 1.27 -6.73
C LYS A 84 8.64 1.08 -5.63
N LEU A 85 8.74 -0.10 -5.03
CA LEU A 85 9.78 -0.45 -4.06
C LEU A 85 11.18 -0.36 -4.69
N LYS A 86 11.34 -0.88 -5.91
CA LYS A 86 12.60 -0.78 -6.66
C LYS A 86 12.96 0.67 -6.95
N ALA A 87 12.00 1.48 -7.39
CA ALA A 87 12.20 2.91 -7.61
C ALA A 87 12.62 3.63 -6.32
N TYR A 88 11.96 3.35 -5.19
CA TYR A 88 12.34 3.94 -3.90
C TYR A 88 13.77 3.58 -3.47
N ARG A 89 14.21 2.32 -3.68
CA ARG A 89 15.57 1.90 -3.36
C ARG A 89 16.64 2.53 -4.25
N LEU A 90 16.28 2.88 -5.49
CA LEU A 90 17.19 3.55 -6.42
C LEU A 90 17.24 5.06 -6.15
N GLU A 91 16.10 5.66 -5.82
CA GLU A 91 15.95 7.11 -5.61
C GLU A 91 16.47 7.53 -4.22
N PHE A 92 16.33 6.67 -3.20
CA PHE A 92 16.73 6.98 -1.83
C PHE A 92 17.74 5.96 -1.31
N THR A 93 18.98 6.41 -1.09
CA THR A 93 20.08 5.58 -0.54
C THR A 93 19.80 5.13 0.90
N ASP A 94 19.09 5.95 1.67
CA ASP A 94 18.71 5.69 3.07
C ASP A 94 17.41 4.87 3.22
N PHE A 95 16.88 4.31 2.12
CA PHE A 95 15.63 3.57 2.19
C PHE A 95 15.78 2.27 3.02
N PRO A 96 14.89 2.02 4.00
CA PRO A 96 15.00 0.84 4.87
C PRO A 96 14.88 -0.47 4.09
N LYS A 97 15.95 -1.27 4.11
CA LYS A 97 16.08 -2.53 3.36
C LYS A 97 15.07 -3.61 3.79
N ASN A 98 14.58 -3.53 5.04
CA ASN A 98 13.66 -4.52 5.62
C ASN A 98 12.21 -4.38 5.10
N ARG A 99 11.85 -3.27 4.45
CA ARG A 99 10.49 -3.09 3.91
C ARG A 99 10.24 -3.96 2.68
N LYS A 100 9.06 -4.57 2.66
CA LYS A 100 8.50 -5.37 1.57
C LYS A 100 7.58 -4.54 0.66
N ALA A 101 7.13 -5.06 -0.47
CA ALA A 101 6.36 -4.31 -1.45
C ALA A 101 4.89 -4.10 -1.03
N ILE A 102 4.16 -5.18 -0.73
CA ILE A 102 2.72 -5.19 -0.38
C ILE A 102 2.41 -6.11 0.79
N VAL A 103 2.91 -7.34 0.77
CA VAL A 103 2.48 -8.35 1.73
C VAL A 103 3.60 -8.51 2.74
N PRO A 104 3.36 -8.16 4.02
CA PRO A 104 4.37 -8.35 5.04
C PRO A 104 4.80 -9.84 5.03
N PHE A 105 6.11 -10.07 5.02
CA PHE A 105 6.76 -11.40 5.04
C PHE A 105 6.71 -12.25 3.76
N ILE A 106 5.99 -11.85 2.70
CA ILE A 106 5.96 -12.59 1.44
C ILE A 106 6.58 -11.77 0.29
N LEU A 107 6.10 -10.54 0.10
CA LEU A 107 6.39 -9.73 -1.09
C LEU A 107 6.52 -8.25 -0.77
#